data_AF-A0A843EMC9-F1
#
_entry.id   AF-A0A843EMC9-F1
#
_cell.length_a   1.000
_cell.length_b   1.000
_cell.length_c   1.000
_cell.angle_alpha   90.00
_cell.angle_beta   90.00
_cell.angle_gamma   90.00
#
_symmetry.space_group_name_H-M   'P 1'
#
loop_
_entity.id
_entity.type
_entity.pdbx_description
1 polymer ?
#
loop_
_entity_poly.entity_id
_entity_poly.type
_entity_poly.pdbx_seq_one_letter_code
_entity_poly.pdbx_strand_id
1 'polypeptide(L)' 'NGSMEAITGVCDESGLVLAMMPHPERATTKLLCSDNGLEFFKGMLDSI' A
#
# COMPACT_ATOMS: atom_id res chain seq x y z
N ASN A 1 -14.27 -3.02 4.69
CA ASN A 1 -15.17 -3.43 3.59
C ASN A 1 -15.84 -4.79 3.82
N GLY A 2 -15.57 -5.50 4.93
CA GLY A 2 -16.12 -6.84 5.16
C GLY A 2 -15.32 -7.97 4.49
N SER A 3 -14.10 -7.71 3.99
CA SER A 3 -13.18 -8.76 3.54
C SER A 3 -12.96 -9.80 4.64
N MET A 4 -12.88 -11.08 4.22
CA MET A 4 -12.46 -12.18 5.09
C MET A 4 -11.11 -11.84 5.73
N GLU A 5 -11.00 -12.08 7.04
CA GLU A 5 -9.80 -11.77 7.84
C GLU A 5 -9.32 -10.30 7.75
N ALA A 6 -10.20 -9.39 7.33
CA ALA A 6 -9.84 -8.01 7.03
C ALA A 6 -8.71 -7.86 5.99
N ILE A 7 -8.55 -8.83 5.07
CA ILE A 7 -7.54 -8.77 4.02
C ILE A 7 -7.88 -7.64 3.03
N THR A 8 -6.97 -6.68 2.90
CA THR A 8 -7.11 -5.53 1.98
C THR A 8 -6.05 -5.49 0.89
N GLY A 9 -5.15 -6.47 0.84
CA GLY A 9 -4.17 -6.63 -0.23
C GLY A 9 -3.58 -8.03 -0.24
N VAL A 10 -3.06 -8.43 -1.40
CA VAL A 10 -2.47 -9.75 -1.66
C VAL A 10 -1.26 -9.59 -2.57
N CYS A 11 -0.22 -10.40 -2.33
CA CYS A 11 0.93 -10.50 -3.22
C CYS A 11 0.88 -11.80 -4.03
N ASP A 12 1.61 -11.83 -5.14
CA ASP A 12 1.96 -13.08 -5.81
C ASP A 12 2.97 -13.90 -4.98
N GLU A 13 3.23 -15.14 -5.40
CA GLU A 13 4.14 -16.04 -4.68
C GLU A 13 5.57 -15.52 -4.61
N SER A 14 6.01 -14.73 -5.61
CA SER A 14 7.36 -14.14 -5.60
C SER A 14 7.47 -12.91 -4.70
N GLY A 15 6.33 -12.32 -4.31
CA GLY A 15 6.27 -11.08 -3.54
C GLY A 15 6.56 -9.82 -4.35
N LEU A 16 6.70 -9.92 -5.67
CA LEU A 16 7.05 -8.79 -6.55
C LEU A 16 5.81 -8.03 -7.05
N VAL A 17 4.65 -8.67 -7.04
CA VAL A 17 3.39 -8.07 -7.51
C VAL A 17 2.40 -8.02 -6.36
N LEU A 18 1.99 -6.80 -5.99
CA LEU A 18 0.99 -6.53 -4.96
C LEU A 18 -0.27 -5.93 -5.59
N ALA A 19 -1.44 -6.48 -5.24
CA ALA A 19 -2.74 -5.86 -5.48
C ALA A 19 -3.36 -5.46 -4.13
N MET A 20 -3.90 -4.25 -4.02
CA MET A 20 -4.52 -3.78 -2.78
C MET A 20 -5.71 -2.84 -3.02
N MET A 21 -6.64 -2.81 -2.06
CA MET A 21 -7.81 -1.94 -2.06
C MET A 21 -7.53 -0.51 -1.54
N PRO A 22 -6.69 -0.29 -0.50
CA PRO A 22 -6.31 1.05 -0.09
C PRO A 22 -5.59 1.80 -1.21
N HIS A 23 -5.67 3.12 -1.19
CA HIS A 23 -5.06 4.01 -2.18
C HIS A 23 -3.88 4.77 -1.52
N PRO A 24 -2.72 4.12 -1.29
CA PRO A 24 -1.57 4.75 -0.63
C PRO A 24 -1.06 5.97 -1.40
N GLU A 25 -1.24 6.00 -2.72
CA GLU A 25 -0.88 7.14 -3.58
C GLU A 25 -1.63 8.43 -3.20
N ARG A 26 -2.86 8.30 -2.69
CA ARG A 26 -3.68 9.43 -2.23
C ARG A 26 -3.31 9.90 -0.83
N ALA A 27 -2.48 9.15 -0.10
CA ALA A 27 -2.01 9.46 1.24
C ALA A 27 -0.50 9.80 1.28
N THR A 28 0.05 10.35 0.19
CA THR A 28 1.47 10.70 0.07
C THR A 28 1.80 12.12 0.54
N THR A 29 0.80 12.94 0.83
CA THR A 29 0.99 14.34 1.22
C THR A 29 -0.11 14.80 2.18
N LYS A 30 0.27 15.55 3.21
CA LYS A 30 -0.67 16.12 4.19
C LYS A 30 -1.78 16.96 3.54
N LEU A 31 -1.53 17.54 2.36
CA LEU A 31 -2.54 18.28 1.60
C LEU A 31 -3.73 17.39 1.19
N LEU A 32 -3.50 16.09 0.97
CA LEU A 32 -4.50 15.11 0.56
C LEU A 32 -5.02 14.26 1.74
N CYS A 33 -4.86 14.73 2.98
CA CYS A 33 -5.29 14.15 4.28
C CYS A 33 -4.16 13.52 5.12
N SER A 34 -3.20 12.81 4.51
CA SER A 34 -2.12 12.12 5.24
C SER A 34 -0.88 11.98 4.36
N ASP A 35 0.28 11.83 4.97
CA ASP A 35 1.57 11.50 4.33
C ASP A 35 2.05 10.06 4.60
N ASN A 36 1.25 9.22 5.28
CA ASN A 36 1.62 7.85 5.63
C ASN A 36 1.86 6.93 4.41
N GLY A 37 1.20 7.21 3.28
CA GLY A 37 1.38 6.48 2.03
C GLY A 37 2.76 6.67 1.41
N LEU A 38 3.52 7.70 1.83
CA LEU A 38 4.89 7.90 1.36
C LEU A 38 5.82 6.78 1.84
N GLU A 39 5.66 6.32 3.08
CA GLU A 39 6.48 5.25 3.66
C GLU A 39 6.29 3.91 2.94
N PHE A 40 5.09 3.67 2.42
CA PHE A 40 4.79 2.50 1.60
C PHE A 40 5.69 2.45 0.35
N PHE A 41 5.79 3.55 -0.40
CA PHE A 41 6.62 3.59 -1.62
C PHE A 41 8.12 3.65 -1.32
N LYS A 42 8.53 4.26 -0.20
CA LYS A 42 9.93 4.21 0.25
C LYS A 42 10.38 2.76 0.51
N GLY A 43 9.56 1.97 1.20
CA GLY A 43 9.86 0.56 1.44
C GLY A 43 10.00 -0.25 0.14
N MET A 44 9.25 0.09 -0.91
CA MET A 44 9.42 -0.53 -2.23
C MET A 44 10.76 -0.15 -2.87
N LEU A 45 11.18 1.12 -2.77
CA LEU A 45 12.47 1.58 -3.30
C LEU A 45 13.65 0.95 -2.56
N ASP A 46 13.54 0.80 -1.24
CA ASP A 46 14.58 0.18 -0.40
C ASP A 46 14.72 -1.33 -0.65
N SER A 47 13.73 -1.96 -1.30
CA SER A 47 13.73 -3.40 -1.63
C SER A 47 14.41 -3.75 -2.96
N ILE A 48 14.88 -2.74 -3.69
CA ILE A 48 15.66 -2.86 -4.94
C ILE A 48 17.15 -2.88 -4.60
#